data_AF-A0A7C2AI54-F1
#
_entry.id   AF-A0A7C2AI54-F1
#
_cell.length_a   1.000
_cell.length_b   1.000
_cell.length_c   1.000
_cell.angle_alpha   90.00
_cell.angle_beta   90.00
_cell.angle_gamma   90.00
#
_symmetry.space_group_name_H-M   'P 1'
#
loop_
_entity.id
_entity.type
_entity.pdbx_description
1 polymer ?
#
loop_
_entity_poly.entity_id
_entity_poly.type
_entity_poly.pdbx_seq_one_letter_code
_entity_poly.pdbx_strand_id
1 'polypeptide(L)'
;MKIKAIAITILFSFFSYTALAESNDYCNEAKGSQQWERVVSKYKYFSTWKSLHRLRSGLCQQVESGSISLNEAATVFEKEKAKKMRILRERINKIRGRKQRALFG
;
A
#
# COMPACT_ATOMS: atom_id res chain seq x y z
N MET A 1 -27.87 33.15 -29.45
CA MET A 1 -27.02 31.95 -29.21
C MET A 1 -25.89 32.31 -28.24
N LYS A 2 -26.13 32.30 -26.92
CA LYS A 2 -25.08 32.65 -25.91
C LYS A 2 -25.06 31.74 -24.68
N ILE A 3 -25.97 30.77 -24.60
CA ILE A 3 -26.14 29.88 -23.43
C ILE A 3 -25.29 28.60 -23.56
N LYS A 4 -24.91 28.21 -24.79
CA LYS A 4 -24.15 26.98 -25.04
C LYS A 4 -22.67 27.03 -24.62
N ALA A 5 -22.08 28.24 -24.54
CA ALA A 5 -20.66 28.39 -24.20
C ALA A 5 -20.39 28.27 -22.69
N ILE A 6 -21.38 28.57 -21.84
CA ILE A 6 -21.22 28.57 -20.37
C ILE A 6 -21.25 27.14 -19.81
N ALA A 7 -22.00 26.23 -20.45
CA ALA A 7 -22.09 24.84 -20.01
C ALA A 7 -20.77 24.06 -20.16
N ILE A 8 -19.90 24.46 -21.11
CA ILE A 8 -18.66 23.74 -21.42
C ILE A 8 -17.54 24.10 -20.41
N THR A 9 -17.52 25.33 -19.89
CA THR A 9 -16.53 25.76 -18.90
C THR A 9 -16.76 25.14 -17.51
N ILE A 10 -17.99 24.81 -17.15
CA ILE A 10 -18.31 24.14 -15.87
C ILE A 10 -17.92 22.66 -15.90
N LEU A 11 -17.94 22.02 -17.08
CA LEU A 11 -17.57 20.62 -17.22
C LEU A 11 -16.05 20.39 -17.09
N PHE A 12 -15.24 21.40 -17.41
CA PHE A 12 -13.78 21.29 -17.40
C PHE A 12 -13.15 21.59 -16.02
N SER A 13 -13.85 22.32 -15.15
CA SER A 13 -13.37 22.63 -13.79
C SER A 13 -13.57 21.48 -12.80
N PHE A 14 -14.37 20.46 -13.13
CA PHE A 14 -14.56 19.29 -12.28
C PHE A 14 -13.45 18.23 -12.39
N PHE A 15 -12.60 18.31 -13.42
CA PHE A 15 -11.58 17.28 -13.67
C PHE A 15 -10.27 17.48 -12.88
N SER A 16 -10.15 18.56 -12.10
CA SER A 16 -8.91 18.92 -11.41
C SER A 16 -8.77 18.42 -9.97
N TYR A 17 -9.72 17.61 -9.46
CA TYR A 17 -9.72 17.18 -8.05
C TYR A 17 -9.29 15.74 -7.80
N THR A 18 -8.57 15.08 -8.71
CA THR A 18 -7.81 13.87 -8.34
C THR A 18 -6.43 14.27 -7.81
N ALA A 19 -6.40 15.17 -6.83
CA ALA A 19 -5.29 15.18 -5.89
C ALA A 19 -5.42 13.86 -5.13
N LEU A 20 -4.59 12.91 -5.55
CA LEU A 20 -4.37 11.63 -4.88
C LEU A 20 -3.84 11.94 -3.48
N ALA A 21 -4.73 12.29 -2.56
CA ALA A 21 -4.45 12.29 -1.14
C ALA A 21 -4.10 10.84 -0.81
N GLU A 22 -2.81 10.59 -0.68
CA GLU A 22 -2.28 9.35 -0.13
C GLU A 22 -2.95 9.18 1.23
N SER A 23 -3.82 8.19 1.26
CA SER A 23 -5.06 8.21 2.02
C SER A 23 -4.89 8.31 3.54
N ASN A 24 -5.83 9.01 4.17
CA ASN A 24 -6.24 8.85 5.58
C ASN A 24 -6.80 7.43 5.90
N ASP A 25 -6.56 6.42 5.05
CA ASP A 25 -7.29 5.13 5.03
C ASP A 25 -6.47 3.97 5.60
N TYR A 26 -5.44 4.27 6.40
CA TYR A 26 -4.51 3.25 6.88
C TYR A 26 -5.11 2.34 7.98
N CYS A 27 -5.96 2.87 8.87
CA CYS A 27 -6.54 2.07 9.98
C CYS A 27 -8.05 1.80 9.85
N ASN A 28 -8.86 2.79 9.45
CA ASN A 28 -10.31 2.76 9.76
C ASN A 28 -11.26 2.75 8.54
N GLU A 29 -10.81 3.05 7.32
CA GLU A 29 -11.71 3.07 6.16
C GLU A 29 -11.81 1.68 5.49
N ALA A 30 -13.05 1.20 5.36
CA ALA A 30 -13.38 -0.16 4.94
C ALA A 30 -12.73 -0.57 3.61
N LYS A 31 -12.52 0.37 2.67
CA LYS A 31 -11.93 0.08 1.36
C LYS A 31 -10.43 -0.24 1.43
N GLY A 32 -9.65 0.60 2.12
CA GLY A 32 -8.21 0.41 2.28
C GLY A 32 -7.87 -0.83 3.10
N SER A 33 -8.66 -1.09 4.16
CA SER A 33 -8.55 -2.29 4.98
C SER A 33 -8.92 -3.55 4.19
N GLN A 34 -10.01 -3.54 3.41
CA GLN A 34 -10.41 -4.69 2.58
C GLN A 34 -9.38 -5.07 1.50
N GLN A 35 -8.71 -4.09 0.88
CA GLN A 35 -7.68 -4.39 -0.09
C GLN A 35 -6.46 -5.05 0.57
N TRP A 36 -6.06 -4.54 1.75
CA TRP A 36 -4.99 -5.12 2.54
C TRP A 36 -5.30 -6.55 2.98
N GLU A 37 -6.50 -6.78 3.52
CA GLU A 37 -6.92 -8.10 3.99
C GLU A 37 -7.02 -9.14 2.86
N ARG A 38 -7.42 -8.72 1.65
CA ARG A 38 -7.36 -9.59 0.46
C ARG A 38 -5.93 -10.03 0.14
N VAL A 39 -4.97 -9.12 0.21
CA VAL A 39 -3.56 -9.43 -0.05
C VAL A 39 -3.00 -10.32 1.06
N VAL A 40 -3.26 -10.01 2.32
CA VAL A 40 -2.79 -10.81 3.46
C VAL A 40 -3.40 -12.20 3.42
N SER A 41 -4.69 -12.34 3.12
CA SER A 41 -5.34 -13.65 2.98
C SER A 41 -4.71 -14.50 1.87
N LYS A 42 -4.46 -13.90 0.69
CA LYS A 42 -3.79 -14.56 -0.43
C LYS A 42 -2.40 -15.06 -0.07
N TYR A 43 -1.67 -14.32 0.76
CA TYR A 43 -0.28 -14.62 1.10
C TYR A 43 -0.08 -15.01 2.57
N LYS A 44 -1.12 -15.49 3.26
CA LYS A 44 -1.13 -15.71 4.72
C LYS A 44 -0.06 -16.67 5.23
N TYR A 45 0.39 -17.59 4.37
CA TYR A 45 1.42 -18.57 4.70
C TYR A 45 2.86 -18.03 4.54
N PHE A 46 3.03 -16.87 3.91
CA PHE A 46 4.33 -16.24 3.77
C PHE A 46 4.63 -15.39 5.01
N SER A 47 5.74 -15.72 5.69
CA SER A 47 6.18 -15.05 6.92
C SER A 47 6.32 -13.53 6.78
N THR A 48 6.71 -13.05 5.59
CA THR A 48 6.76 -11.62 5.25
C THR A 48 5.41 -10.93 5.43
N TRP A 49 4.34 -11.51 4.89
CA TRP A 49 3.00 -10.92 4.93
C TRP A 49 2.40 -11.04 6.33
N LYS A 50 2.61 -12.16 7.03
CA LYS A 50 2.25 -12.30 8.46
C LYS A 50 2.97 -11.27 9.35
N SER A 51 4.22 -10.95 9.04
CA SER A 51 4.97 -9.92 9.77
C SER A 51 4.43 -8.51 9.48
N LEU A 52 4.09 -8.21 8.23
CA LEU A 52 3.53 -6.91 7.85
C LEU A 52 2.13 -6.70 8.41
N HIS A 53 1.30 -7.75 8.43
CA HIS A 53 -0.03 -7.68 9.02
C HIS A 53 0.04 -7.34 10.51
N ARG A 54 0.89 -8.04 11.28
CA ARG A 54 1.15 -7.71 12.70
C ARG A 54 1.66 -6.29 12.91
N LEU A 55 2.58 -5.83 12.05
CA LEU A 55 3.08 -4.45 12.11
C LEU A 55 1.95 -3.45 11.89
N ARG A 56 1.09 -3.67 10.89
CA ARG A 56 -0.05 -2.80 10.61
C ARG A 56 -1.00 -2.71 11.81
N SER A 57 -1.35 -3.85 12.40
CA SER A 57 -2.22 -3.88 13.59
C SER A 57 -1.61 -3.12 14.76
N GLY A 58 -0.32 -3.32 15.06
CA GLY A 58 0.34 -2.62 16.16
C GLY A 58 0.43 -1.11 15.93
N LEU A 59 0.69 -0.67 14.70
CA LEU A 59 0.70 0.76 14.36
C LEU A 59 -0.69 1.38 14.50
N CYS A 60 -1.76 0.66 14.11
CA CYS A 60 -3.12 1.17 14.31
C CYS A 60 -3.51 1.28 15.78
N GLN A 61 -3.08 0.35 16.63
CA GLN A 61 -3.26 0.48 18.09
C GLN A 61 -2.55 1.73 18.65
N GLN A 62 -1.36 2.06 18.15
CA GLN A 62 -0.64 3.25 18.56
C GLN A 62 -1.28 4.56 18.07
N VAL A 63 -1.96 4.51 16.92
CA VAL A 63 -2.80 5.63 16.43
C VAL A 63 -4.04 5.79 17.30
N GLU A 64 -4.71 4.69 17.65
CA GLU A 64 -5.88 4.69 18.53
C GLU A 64 -5.55 5.21 19.93
N SER A 65 -4.36 4.89 20.47
CA SER A 65 -3.89 5.42 21.75
C SER A 65 -3.37 6.86 21.69
N GLY A 66 -3.34 7.47 20.50
CA GLY A 66 -2.78 8.81 20.27
C GLY A 66 -1.26 8.89 20.45
N SER A 67 -0.56 7.76 20.50
CA SER A 67 0.90 7.71 20.69
C SER A 67 1.67 8.12 19.43
N ILE A 68 1.10 7.88 18.25
CA ILE A 68 1.62 8.34 16.96
C ILE A 68 0.48 8.88 16.09
N SER A 69 0.82 9.74 15.12
CA SER A 69 -0.15 10.17 14.10
C SER A 69 -0.41 9.08 13.06
N LEU A 70 -1.57 9.12 12.39
CA LEU A 70 -1.88 8.23 11.28
C LEU A 70 -0.83 8.32 10.15
N ASN A 71 -0.33 9.52 9.89
CA ASN A 71 0.64 9.78 8.82
C ASN A 71 2.01 9.17 9.16
N GLU A 72 2.40 9.24 10.43
CA GLU A 72 3.60 8.57 10.95
C GLU A 72 3.46 7.05 10.84
N ALA A 73 2.31 6.49 11.25
CA ALA A 73 2.03 5.06 11.13
C ALA A 73 2.14 4.57 9.67
N ALA A 74 1.52 5.29 8.73
CA ALA A 74 1.58 4.96 7.31
C ALA A 74 3.03 4.99 6.78
N THR A 75 3.79 6.01 7.15
CA THR A 75 5.20 6.17 6.74
C THR A 75 6.07 5.03 7.26
N VAL A 76 5.93 4.67 8.55
CA VAL A 76 6.67 3.56 9.16
C VAL A 76 6.36 2.24 8.46
N PHE A 77 5.08 2.01 8.17
CA PHE A 77 4.64 0.80 7.50
C PHE A 77 5.19 0.67 6.08
N GLU A 78 5.07 1.71 5.26
CA GLU A 78 5.55 1.65 3.87
C GLU A 78 7.06 1.47 3.81
N LYS A 79 7.81 2.10 4.72
CA LYS A 79 9.26 1.87 4.85
C LYS A 79 9.60 0.40 5.15
N GLU A 80 8.92 -0.22 6.11
CA GLU A 80 9.16 -1.62 6.46
C GLU A 80 8.68 -2.60 5.39
N LYS A 81 7.55 -2.29 4.73
CA LYS A 81 7.05 -3.04 3.57
C LYS A 81 8.05 -3.01 2.42
N ALA A 82 8.55 -1.83 2.03
CA ALA A 82 9.56 -1.69 0.98
C ALA A 82 10.83 -2.50 1.31
N LYS A 83 11.34 -2.39 2.54
CA LYS A 83 12.50 -3.14 3.02
C LYS A 83 12.29 -4.65 2.92
N LYS A 84 11.16 -5.18 3.39
CA LYS A 84 10.87 -6.62 3.34
C LYS A 84 10.67 -7.12 1.91
N MET A 85 10.02 -6.34 1.05
CA MET A 85 9.84 -6.69 -0.36
C MET A 85 11.17 -6.71 -1.12
N ARG A 86 12.09 -5.80 -0.80
CA ARG A 86 13.46 -5.82 -1.33
C ARG A 86 14.18 -7.12 -0.97
N ILE A 87 14.19 -7.49 0.31
CA ILE A 87 14.81 -8.73 0.80
C ILE A 87 14.19 -9.96 0.12
N LEU A 88 12.86 -9.99 -0.02
CA LEU A 88 12.17 -11.09 -0.69
C LEU A 88 12.59 -11.21 -2.16
N ARG A 89 12.68 -10.08 -2.87
CA ARG A 89 13.12 -10.03 -4.28
C ARG A 89 14.55 -10.53 -4.44
N GLU A 90 15.47 -10.10 -3.57
CA GLU A 90 16.86 -10.55 -3.56
C GLU A 90 16.96 -12.07 -3.35
N ARG A 91 16.18 -12.61 -2.40
CA ARG A 91 16.13 -14.06 -2.15
C ARG A 91 15.63 -14.83 -3.37
N ILE A 92 14.56 -14.36 -4.02
CA ILE A 92 14.00 -14.97 -5.23
C ILE A 92 15.04 -14.98 -6.36
N ASN A 93 15.72 -13.84 -6.58
CA ASN A 93 16.76 -13.73 -7.61
C ASN A 93 17.94 -14.66 -7.33
N LYS A 94 18.37 -14.77 -6.07
CA LYS A 94 19.44 -15.70 -5.65
C LYS A 94 19.07 -17.16 -5.91
N ILE A 95 17.83 -17.55 -5.61
CA ILE A 95 17.32 -18.91 -5.87
C ILE A 95 17.28 -19.17 -7.39
N ARG A 96 16.79 -18.22 -8.17
CA ARG A 96 16.73 -18.33 -9.64
C ARG A 96 18.13 -18.48 -10.26
N GLY A 97 19.09 -17.66 -9.84
CA GLY A 97 20.47 -17.73 -10.33
C GLY A 97 21.22 -18.99 -9.89
N ARG A 98 20.87 -19.58 -8.74
CA ARG A 98 21.36 -20.92 -8.36
C ARG A 98 20.79 -22.01 -9.24
N LYS A 99 19.47 -21.96 -9.51
CA LYS A 99 18.80 -22.94 -10.38
C LYS A 99 19.35 -22.91 -11.81
N GLN A 100 19.61 -21.73 -12.37
CA GLN A 100 20.22 -21.61 -13.70
C GLN A 100 21.63 -22.19 -13.75
N ARG A 101 22.50 -21.89 -12.76
CA ARG A 101 23.84 -22.49 -12.68
C ARG A 101 23.81 -24.02 -12.54
N ALA A 102 22.84 -24.56 -11.80
CA ALA A 102 22.71 -26.02 -11.65
C ALA A 102 22.17 -26.73 -12.91
N LEU A 103 21.55 -26.01 -13.84
CA LEU A 103 20.99 -26.59 -15.07
C LEU A 103 21.94 -26.48 -16.27
N PHE A 104 22.86 -25.53 -16.26
CA PHE A 104 23.71 -25.18 -17.41
C PHE A 104 25.21 -25.08 -17.07
N GLY A 105 25.60 -25.40 -15.85
CA GLY A 105 26.98 -25.34 -15.36
C GLY A 105 27.52 -26.70 -14.97
#